data_AF-A0AA88HTQ6-F1
#
_entry.id   AF-A0AA88HTQ6-F1
#
_cell.length_a   1.000
_cell.length_b   1.000
_cell.length_c   1.000
_cell.angle_alpha   90.00
_cell.angle_beta   90.00
_cell.angle_gamma   90.00
#
_symmetry.space_group_name_H-M   'P 1'
#
loop_
_entity.id
_entity.type
_entity.pdbx_description
1 polymer ?
#
loop_
_entity_poly.entity_id
_entity_poly.type
_entity_poly.pdbx_seq_one_letter_code
_entity_poly.pdbx_strand_id
1 'polypeptide(L)'
;MENCVNFNQSELASAISRVDRKIVLDSICRESVEHILNSVEMKDLFKLFLNCSHNSQNHYLDFYERAKNLDVSLNAEELKRLYSQFLDHSLPKTKKINVATLNREKRFKIRSYMRSPEPSKVEEVRIILQDVIQRVFDVLDEVSTTILCINSEILTL
;
A
#
# COMPACT_ATOMS: atom_id res chain seq x y z
N MET A 1 8.77 10.06 -21.55
CA MET A 1 8.84 10.24 -20.09
C MET A 1 7.76 11.22 -19.73
N GLU A 2 6.54 10.74 -19.49
CA GLU A 2 5.41 11.61 -19.14
C GLU A 2 4.70 11.00 -17.93
N ASN A 3 4.34 11.89 -16.98
CA ASN A 3 3.77 11.65 -15.66
C ASN A 3 4.77 11.57 -14.49
N CYS A 4 5.71 12.52 -14.41
CA CYS A 4 6.24 12.90 -13.10
C CYS A 4 5.11 13.56 -12.29
N VAL A 5 4.72 12.93 -11.18
CA VAL A 5 3.75 13.51 -10.24
C VAL A 5 4.36 14.78 -9.65
N ASN A 6 3.68 15.93 -9.78
CA ASN A 6 4.10 17.17 -9.13
C ASN A 6 4.02 17.00 -7.61
N PHE A 7 5.14 16.77 -6.94
CA PHE A 7 5.21 16.81 -5.48
C PHE A 7 5.14 18.26 -5.01
N ASN A 8 4.46 18.52 -3.89
CA ASN A 8 4.57 19.80 -3.21
C ASN A 8 5.98 19.93 -2.61
N GLN A 9 6.90 20.47 -3.40
CA GLN A 9 8.33 20.53 -3.07
C GLN A 9 8.60 21.18 -1.70
N SER A 10 7.75 22.12 -1.28
CA SER A 10 7.88 22.82 0.01
C SER A 10 7.60 21.93 1.23
N GLU A 11 6.59 21.05 1.15
CA GLU A 11 6.25 20.09 2.22
C GLU A 11 7.25 18.95 2.28
N LEU A 12 7.70 18.48 1.10
CA LEU A 12 8.73 17.46 0.98
C LEU A 12 10.06 17.94 1.55
N ALA A 13 10.50 19.16 1.19
CA ALA A 13 11.74 19.74 1.69
C ALA A 13 11.73 19.96 3.22
N SER A 14 10.55 20.25 3.80
CA SER A 14 10.35 20.42 5.25
C SER A 14 10.37 19.09 6.01
N ALA A 15 9.74 18.04 5.45
CA ALA A 15 9.78 16.68 6.02
C ALA A 15 11.20 16.09 6.02
N ILE A 16 11.95 16.31 4.93
CA ILE A 16 13.34 15.81 4.80
C ILE A 16 14.34 16.72 5.53
N SER A 17 14.02 17.99 5.83
CA SER A 17 14.92 18.93 6.54
C SER A 17 15.33 18.50 7.97
N ARG A 18 14.65 17.52 8.56
CA ARG A 18 14.89 17.06 9.94
C ARG A 18 15.81 15.84 10.05
N VAL A 19 16.18 15.23 8.93
CA VAL A 19 17.07 14.07 8.85
C VAL A 19 18.09 14.37 7.76
N ASP A 20 19.34 13.93 7.91
CA ASP A 20 20.39 14.24 6.93
C ASP A 20 19.93 13.82 5.51
N ARG A 21 19.61 14.82 4.68
CA ARG A 21 18.91 14.69 3.39
C ARG A 21 19.56 13.64 2.50
N LYS A 22 20.89 13.55 2.56
CA LYS A 22 21.66 12.65 1.72
C LYS A 22 21.54 11.20 2.16
N ILE A 23 21.53 10.95 3.47
CA ILE A 23 21.50 9.60 4.05
C ILE A 23 20.13 8.96 3.82
N VAL A 24 19.04 9.68 4.09
CA VAL A 24 17.68 9.17 3.91
C VAL A 24 17.36 8.84 2.45
N LEU A 25 17.79 9.72 1.55
CA LEU A 25 17.55 9.55 0.12
C LEU A 25 18.44 8.45 -0.47
N ASP A 26 19.72 8.33 -0.08
CA ASP A 26 20.58 7.22 -0.50
C ASP A 26 20.09 5.87 0.04
N SER A 27 19.53 5.83 1.25
CA SER A 27 18.97 4.61 1.83
C SER A 27 17.65 4.21 1.17
N ILE A 28 16.76 5.13 0.76
CA ILE A 28 15.49 4.73 0.11
C ILE A 28 15.71 4.38 -1.36
N CYS A 29 16.61 5.08 -2.05
CA CYS A 29 16.86 4.91 -3.50
C CYS A 29 17.60 3.63 -3.90
N ARG A 30 18.12 2.85 -2.95
CA ARG A 30 18.85 1.61 -3.23
C ARG A 30 18.16 0.36 -2.70
N GLU A 31 17.09 0.54 -1.94
CA GLU A 31 16.43 -0.53 -1.20
C GLU A 31 15.12 -0.93 -1.90
N SER A 32 14.83 -2.23 -1.90
CA SER A 32 13.56 -2.73 -2.45
C SER A 32 12.39 -2.23 -1.58
N VAL A 33 11.18 -2.15 -2.15
CA VAL A 33 9.98 -1.84 -1.37
C VAL A 33 9.81 -2.82 -0.20
N GLU A 34 10.23 -4.07 -0.37
CA GLU A 34 10.24 -5.08 0.70
C GLU A 34 11.14 -4.67 1.87
N HIS A 35 12.33 -4.14 1.61
CA HIS A 35 13.21 -3.60 2.65
C HIS A 35 12.58 -2.37 3.34
N ILE A 36 12.00 -1.45 2.56
CA ILE A 36 11.29 -0.27 3.09
C ILE A 36 10.15 -0.68 4.03
N LEU A 37 9.37 -1.70 3.66
CA LEU A 37 8.22 -2.17 4.45
C LEU A 37 8.62 -2.98 5.69
N ASN A 38 9.85 -3.51 5.73
CA ASN A 38 10.38 -4.26 6.87
C ASN A 38 11.19 -3.40 7.86
N SER A 39 11.66 -2.22 7.46
CA SER A 39 12.31 -1.25 8.36
C SER A 39 11.32 -0.24 8.94
N VAL A 40 11.35 -0.05 10.27
CA VAL A 40 10.46 0.91 10.97
C VAL A 40 10.74 2.35 10.49
N GLU A 41 12.01 2.73 10.43
CA GLU A 41 12.46 4.07 10.08
C GLU A 41 12.12 4.41 8.62
N MET A 42 12.35 3.46 7.72
CA MET A 42 12.09 3.62 6.28
C MET A 42 10.60 3.68 5.98
N LYS A 43 9.78 2.96 6.73
CA LYS A 43 8.33 2.99 6.62
C LYS A 43 7.73 4.33 7.05
N ASP A 44 8.24 4.92 8.13
CA ASP A 44 7.77 6.22 8.59
C ASP A 44 8.13 7.33 7.59
N LEU A 45 9.31 7.25 6.99
CA LEU A 45 9.69 8.10 5.87
C LEU A 45 8.78 7.87 4.65
N PHE A 46 8.55 6.61 4.27
CA PHE A 46 7.68 6.26 3.14
C PHE A 46 6.26 6.78 3.32
N LYS A 47 5.68 6.71 4.53
CA LYS A 47 4.38 7.35 4.86
C LYS A 47 4.39 8.86 4.60
N LEU A 48 5.46 9.56 4.96
CA LEU A 48 5.57 11.00 4.68
C LEU A 48 5.54 11.27 3.17
N PHE A 49 6.24 10.46 2.37
CA PHE A 49 6.18 10.58 0.91
C PHE A 49 4.79 10.28 0.34
N LEU A 50 4.13 9.22 0.82
CA LEU A 50 2.76 8.88 0.40
C LEU A 50 1.77 10.01 0.70
N ASN A 51 1.93 10.69 1.84
CA ASN A 51 1.15 11.88 2.22
C ASN A 51 1.38 13.08 1.30
N CYS A 52 2.61 13.27 0.82
CA CYS A 52 2.97 14.38 -0.07
C CYS A 52 2.57 14.15 -1.53
N SER A 53 2.12 12.95 -1.89
CA SER A 53 1.63 12.64 -3.24
C SER A 53 0.19 13.15 -3.45
N HIS A 54 -0.11 13.69 -4.64
CA HIS A 54 -1.44 14.24 -5.00
C HIS A 54 -2.63 13.27 -4.82
N ASN A 55 -2.37 11.97 -4.60
CA ASN A 55 -3.36 10.91 -4.44
C ASN A 55 -3.14 10.08 -3.16
N SER A 56 -2.76 10.70 -2.03
CA SER A 56 -2.61 10.09 -0.68
C SER A 56 -2.85 8.58 -0.63
N GLN A 57 -1.81 7.81 -0.93
CA GLN A 57 -1.90 6.35 -1.04
C GLN A 57 -1.66 5.63 0.29
N ASN A 58 -1.71 6.32 1.44
CA ASN A 58 -1.53 5.71 2.75
C ASN A 58 -2.48 4.54 3.03
N HIS A 59 -3.69 4.57 2.48
CA HIS A 59 -4.65 3.49 2.62
C HIS A 59 -4.19 2.17 1.97
N TYR A 60 -3.31 2.22 0.96
CA TYR A 60 -2.66 1.02 0.41
C TYR A 60 -1.66 0.43 1.41
N LEU A 61 -0.84 1.28 2.03
CA LEU A 61 0.13 0.86 3.05
C LEU A 61 -0.56 0.31 4.30
N ASP A 62 -1.59 0.99 4.79
CA ASP A 62 -2.38 0.57 5.96
C ASP A 62 -3.05 -0.78 5.74
N PHE A 63 -3.59 -1.02 4.54
CA PHE A 63 -4.14 -2.31 4.17
C PHE A 63 -3.06 -3.38 4.13
N TYR A 64 -1.94 -3.12 3.45
CA TYR A 64 -0.84 -4.08 3.31
C TYR A 64 -0.33 -4.54 4.68
N GLU A 65 -0.07 -3.61 5.59
CA GLU A 65 0.45 -3.92 6.93
C GLU A 65 -0.48 -4.83 7.74
N ARG A 66 -1.79 -4.63 7.60
CA ARG A 66 -2.79 -5.43 8.31
C ARG A 66 -3.12 -6.74 7.62
N ALA A 67 -2.99 -6.80 6.29
CA ALA A 67 -3.35 -7.95 5.48
C ALA A 67 -2.20 -8.96 5.33
N LYS A 68 -0.93 -8.51 5.28
CA LYS A 68 0.22 -9.36 4.93
C LYS A 68 0.42 -10.59 5.82
N ASN A 69 0.04 -10.48 7.09
CA ASN A 69 0.15 -11.54 8.10
C ASN A 69 -1.21 -12.09 8.54
N LEU A 70 -2.29 -11.78 7.82
CA LEU A 70 -3.63 -12.20 8.20
C LEU A 70 -3.80 -13.70 7.97
N ASP A 71 -3.95 -14.46 9.04
CA ASP A 71 -4.49 -15.81 8.97
C ASP A 71 -6.01 -15.77 8.91
N VAL A 72 -6.55 -15.96 7.70
CA VAL A 72 -7.99 -15.99 7.44
C VAL A 72 -8.71 -17.07 8.26
N SER A 73 -8.05 -18.20 8.53
CA SER A 73 -8.65 -19.31 9.27
C SER A 73 -8.87 -19.01 10.75
N LEU A 74 -8.03 -18.13 11.32
CA LEU A 74 -8.06 -17.75 12.74
C LEU A 74 -8.79 -16.44 12.98
N ASN A 75 -8.91 -15.56 11.97
CA ASN A 75 -9.35 -14.18 12.19
C ASN A 75 -10.28 -13.62 11.09
N ALA A 76 -11.46 -14.23 10.97
CA ALA A 76 -12.50 -13.78 10.03
C ALA A 76 -13.03 -12.36 10.33
N GLU A 77 -12.99 -11.90 11.58
CA GLU A 77 -13.41 -10.54 11.94
C GLU A 77 -12.42 -9.48 11.45
N GLU A 78 -11.11 -9.75 11.46
CA GLU A 78 -10.13 -8.84 10.88
C GLU A 78 -10.26 -8.79 9.35
N LEU A 79 -10.52 -9.93 8.69
CA LEU A 79 -10.85 -9.95 7.27
C LEU A 79 -12.07 -9.05 6.96
N LYS A 80 -13.11 -9.11 7.81
CA LYS A 80 -14.30 -8.28 7.68
C LYS A 80 -14.02 -6.79 7.84
N ARG A 81 -13.17 -6.43 8.81
CA ARG A 81 -12.70 -5.06 8.99
C ARG A 81 -11.94 -4.58 7.76
N LEU A 82 -10.97 -5.34 7.27
CA LEU A 82 -10.21 -5.02 6.06
C LEU A 82 -11.12 -4.85 4.84
N TYR A 83 -12.05 -5.77 4.63
CA TYR A 83 -12.98 -5.69 3.52
C TYR A 83 -13.82 -4.42 3.59
N SER A 84 -14.42 -4.14 4.74
CA SER A 84 -15.29 -2.97 4.92
C SER A 84 -14.56 -1.63 4.80
N GLN A 85 -13.28 -1.56 5.17
CA GLN A 85 -12.52 -0.31 5.21
C GLN A 85 -11.80 0.01 3.90
N PHE A 86 -11.40 -1.01 3.15
CA PHE A 86 -10.51 -0.83 2.00
C PHE A 86 -11.06 -1.42 0.69
N LEU A 87 -11.82 -2.50 0.76
CA LEU A 87 -12.22 -3.26 -0.42
C LEU A 87 -13.67 -3.06 -0.81
N ASP A 88 -14.56 -2.64 0.10
CA ASP A 88 -15.98 -2.51 -0.21
C ASP A 88 -16.21 -1.53 -1.38
N HIS A 89 -17.05 -1.97 -2.31
CA HIS A 89 -17.39 -1.20 -3.49
C HIS A 89 -18.14 0.11 -3.20
N SER A 90 -18.79 0.19 -2.04
CA SER A 90 -19.52 1.36 -1.52
C SER A 90 -18.61 2.47 -1.00
N LEU A 91 -17.31 2.19 -0.80
CA LEU A 91 -16.36 3.16 -0.26
C LEU A 91 -16.09 4.31 -1.24
N PRO A 92 -15.80 5.52 -0.72
CA PRO A 92 -15.30 6.62 -1.54
C PRO A 92 -14.06 6.19 -2.34
N LYS A 93 -13.95 6.62 -3.59
CA LYS A 93 -12.79 6.29 -4.46
C LYS A 93 -11.44 6.62 -3.82
N THR A 94 -11.39 7.64 -2.95
CA THR A 94 -10.18 8.10 -2.26
C THR A 94 -9.69 7.19 -1.13
N LYS A 95 -10.51 6.25 -0.65
CA LYS A 95 -10.17 5.30 0.42
C LYS A 95 -10.20 3.84 -0.04
N LYS A 96 -10.69 3.62 -1.26
CA LYS A 96 -10.93 2.29 -1.82
C LYS A 96 -9.69 1.85 -2.58
N ILE A 97 -9.21 0.65 -2.26
CA ILE A 97 -8.14 0.02 -3.03
C ILE A 97 -8.72 -0.42 -4.37
N ASN A 98 -8.16 0.13 -5.44
CA ASN A 98 -8.59 -0.18 -6.79
C ASN A 98 -7.88 -1.42 -7.31
N VAL A 99 -8.47 -2.58 -7.00
CA VAL A 99 -7.94 -3.87 -7.46
C VAL A 99 -8.83 -4.39 -8.59
N ALA A 100 -8.37 -4.27 -9.83
CA ALA A 100 -9.07 -4.82 -11.01
C ALA A 100 -9.25 -6.34 -10.89
N THR A 101 -8.33 -7.03 -10.20
CA THR A 101 -8.40 -8.47 -9.97
C THR A 101 -9.54 -8.87 -9.02
N LEU A 102 -10.13 -7.93 -8.25
CA LEU A 102 -11.23 -8.19 -7.31
C LEU A 102 -12.61 -7.93 -7.97
N ASN A 103 -13.00 -8.85 -8.86
CA ASN A 103 -14.26 -8.80 -9.59
C ASN A 103 -15.49 -9.14 -8.70
N ARG A 104 -16.71 -9.07 -9.28
CA ARG A 104 -17.98 -9.32 -8.56
C ARG A 104 -18.04 -10.71 -7.91
N GLU A 105 -17.49 -11.72 -8.57
CA GLU A 105 -17.46 -13.11 -8.09
C GLU A 105 -16.54 -13.25 -6.88
N LYS A 106 -15.29 -12.78 -6.97
CA LYS A 106 -14.35 -12.79 -5.84
C LYS A 106 -14.88 -12.00 -4.63
N ARG A 107 -15.55 -10.86 -4.88
CA ARG A 107 -16.26 -10.10 -3.82
C ARG A 107 -17.39 -10.90 -3.18
N PHE A 108 -18.11 -11.69 -3.96
CA PHE A 108 -19.16 -12.56 -3.43
C PHE A 108 -18.57 -13.67 -2.56
N LYS A 109 -17.47 -14.31 -2.99
CA LYS A 109 -16.77 -15.35 -2.22
C LYS A 109 -16.31 -14.84 -0.85
N ILE A 110 -15.63 -13.69 -0.80
CA ILE A 110 -15.23 -13.07 0.48
C ILE A 110 -16.47 -12.76 1.34
N ARG A 111 -17.52 -12.15 0.78
CA ARG A 111 -18.74 -11.82 1.54
C ARG A 111 -19.49 -13.04 2.05
N SER A 112 -19.52 -14.12 1.28
CA SER A 112 -20.12 -15.39 1.67
C SER A 112 -19.37 -15.97 2.88
N TYR A 113 -18.04 -16.00 2.82
CA TYR A 113 -17.20 -16.45 3.93
C TYR A 113 -17.35 -15.57 5.18
N MET A 114 -17.34 -14.24 5.04
CA MET A 114 -17.53 -13.34 6.19
C MET A 114 -18.90 -13.49 6.88
N ARG A 115 -19.92 -13.97 6.15
CA ARG A 115 -21.25 -14.25 6.73
C ARG A 115 -21.32 -15.62 7.40
N SER A 116 -20.62 -16.60 6.85
CA SER A 116 -20.56 -17.98 7.34
C SER A 116 -19.14 -18.52 7.15
N PRO A 117 -18.25 -18.32 8.14
CA PRO A 117 -16.87 -18.79 8.06
C PRO A 117 -16.83 -20.31 8.11
N GLU A 118 -16.52 -20.93 6.97
CA GLU A 118 -16.46 -22.39 6.82
C GLU A 118 -15.04 -22.82 6.40
N PRO A 119 -14.47 -23.88 7.00
CA PRO A 119 -13.12 -24.35 6.67
C PRO A 119 -12.91 -24.64 5.18
N SER A 120 -13.94 -25.16 4.50
CA SER A 120 -13.91 -25.49 3.07
C SER A 120 -13.73 -24.28 2.15
N LYS A 121 -14.03 -23.07 2.63
CA LYS A 121 -13.94 -21.81 1.86
C LYS A 121 -12.67 -21.01 2.18
N VAL A 122 -11.92 -21.38 3.22
CA VAL A 122 -10.74 -20.64 3.71
C VAL A 122 -9.69 -20.49 2.61
N GLU A 123 -9.37 -21.59 1.94
CA GLU A 123 -8.33 -21.62 0.91
C GLU A 123 -8.65 -20.68 -0.26
N GLU A 124 -9.89 -20.73 -0.74
CA GLU A 124 -10.34 -19.86 -1.83
C GLU A 124 -10.25 -18.38 -1.45
N VAL A 125 -10.67 -18.03 -0.23
CA VAL A 125 -10.59 -16.65 0.26
C VAL A 125 -9.15 -16.21 0.48
N ARG A 126 -8.28 -17.10 0.95
CA ARG A 126 -6.84 -16.86 1.13
C ARG A 126 -6.18 -16.51 -0.19
N ILE A 127 -6.42 -17.28 -1.24
CA ILE A 127 -5.87 -17.02 -2.59
C ILE A 127 -6.33 -15.65 -3.10
N ILE A 128 -7.63 -15.34 -2.97
CA ILE A 128 -8.17 -14.03 -3.38
C ILE A 128 -7.49 -12.90 -2.61
N LEU A 129 -7.29 -13.07 -1.30
CA LEU A 129 -6.65 -12.05 -0.47
C LEU A 129 -5.17 -11.88 -0.84
N GLN A 130 -4.44 -12.97 -1.13
CA GLN A 130 -3.06 -12.94 -1.59
C GLN A 130 -2.93 -12.20 -2.94
N ASP A 131 -3.83 -12.45 -3.90
CA ASP A 131 -3.87 -11.69 -5.16
C ASP A 131 -4.03 -10.18 -4.92
N VAL A 132 -4.88 -9.81 -3.96
CA VAL A 132 -5.12 -8.42 -3.59
C VAL A 132 -3.89 -7.81 -2.90
N ILE A 133 -3.27 -8.52 -1.97
CA ILE A 133 -2.05 -8.09 -1.27
C ILE A 133 -0.92 -7.87 -2.27
N GLN A 134 -0.71 -8.80 -3.21
CA GLN A 134 0.31 -8.67 -4.24
C GLN A 134 0.07 -7.43 -5.10
N ARG A 135 -1.18 -7.19 -5.53
CA ARG A 135 -1.46 -6.00 -6.33
C ARG A 135 -1.24 -4.70 -5.56
N VAL A 136 -1.55 -4.68 -4.26
CA VAL A 136 -1.27 -3.54 -3.39
C VAL A 136 0.24 -3.33 -3.27
N PHE A 137 1.01 -4.40 -3.10
CA PHE A 137 2.46 -4.36 -3.09
C PHE A 137 3.02 -3.77 -4.38
N ASP A 138 2.55 -4.23 -5.55
CA ASP A 138 3.00 -3.69 -6.85
C ASP A 138 2.75 -2.18 -6.97
N VAL A 139 1.62 -1.69 -6.44
CA VAL A 139 1.31 -0.24 -6.43
C VAL A 139 2.27 0.50 -5.51
N LEU A 140 2.56 -0.04 -4.32
CA LEU A 140 3.55 0.56 -3.41
C LEU A 140 4.95 0.55 -4.02
N ASP A 141 5.31 -0.50 -4.76
CA ASP A 141 6.58 -0.64 -5.48
C ASP A 141 6.69 0.38 -6.64
N GLU A 142 5.62 0.59 -7.39
CA GLU A 142 5.54 1.59 -8.45
C GLU A 142 5.70 3.01 -7.87
N VAL A 143 5.03 3.28 -6.74
CA VAL A 143 5.15 4.57 -6.05
C VAL A 143 6.55 4.76 -5.46
N SER A 144 7.13 3.74 -4.82
CA SER A 144 8.51 3.84 -4.32
C SER A 144 9.47 4.10 -5.46
N THR A 145 9.38 3.35 -6.56
CA THR A 145 10.20 3.55 -7.77
C THR A 145 10.06 4.96 -8.32
N THR A 146 8.83 5.50 -8.37
CA THR A 146 8.59 6.88 -8.82
C THR A 146 9.26 7.91 -7.90
N ILE A 147 9.22 7.71 -6.59
CA ILE A 147 9.95 8.55 -5.61
C ILE A 147 11.46 8.44 -5.85
N LEU A 148 11.98 7.25 -6.20
CA LEU A 148 13.40 7.07 -6.53
C LEU A 148 13.79 7.83 -7.81
N CYS A 149 12.92 7.86 -8.82
CA CYS A 149 13.19 8.54 -10.09
C CYS A 149 13.31 10.06 -9.92
N ILE A 150 12.45 10.68 -9.10
CA ILE A 150 12.48 12.12 -8.81
C ILE A 150 13.79 12.52 -8.11
N ASN A 151 14.40 11.61 -7.35
CA ASN A 151 15.66 11.87 -6.67
C ASN A 151 16.89 11.93 -7.60
N SER A 152 16.87 11.29 -8.78
CA SER A 152 17.98 11.43 -9.72
C SER A 152 18.10 12.86 -10.26
N GLU A 153 16.97 13.56 -10.38
CA GLU A 153 16.90 14.97 -10.83
C GLU A 153 17.15 15.98 -9.70
N ILE A 154 16.85 15.64 -8.44
CA ILE A 154 17.09 16.52 -7.28
C ILE A 154 18.54 16.44 -6.78
N LEU A 155 19.17 15.25 -6.78
CA LEU A 155 20.57 15.08 -6.35
C LEU A 155 21.61 15.62 -7.35
N THR A 156 21.17 15.99 -8.56
CA THR A 156 22.02 16.62 -9.59
C THR A 156 22.03 18.16 -9.52
N LEU A 157 21.23 18.76 -8.63
CA LEU A 157 21.23 20.20 -8.30
C LEU A 157 22.00 20.48 -7.00
#